data_AF-A0A369Y2G4-F1
#
_entry.id   AF-A0A369Y2G4-F1
#
_cell.length_a   1.000
_cell.length_b   1.000
_cell.length_c   1.000
_cell.angle_alpha   90.00
_cell.angle_beta   90.00
_cell.angle_gamma   90.00
#
_symmetry.space_group_name_H-M   'P 1'
#
loop_
_entity.id
_entity.type
_entity.pdbx_description
1 polymer ?
#
loop_
_entity_poly.entity_id
_entity_poly.type
_entity_poly.pdbx_seq_one_letter_code
_entity_poly.pdbx_strand_id
1 'polypeptide(L)'
;MSYIPVKYILFSHYCPGKDKEFEIFKKYVGMLKEVLSHSEQEGILVLFYDPGWIDLLNTVGADFDPNEFCKHYNKALELQKKINALLNEISLDGNSGDKTLVQRIRFITANDLYPIVNNLRGERSRLEAIKLRHFLGGEEKGMKYDTSKIVEAIIRLRHIGSNIPVFRIDWDVLFNNSNLPDGAPLQNSITSSRVNYEHCNSDPRIYSFLFSSSYTRPLKRSLNIQLANWTPDDWIGAFPTRVFPALLAKPELINCIGGIKEAGLEKVFENAFDPILIEKFYGINDNENRLRIENILEETDIENIRKITNIKNEGIKVIGSNPISSVISGALFCLSEGAILDLPPFSNFHLNVMWIDDHLKYILHRELKHLSAEPLKIPGTERYWTPIIPDSMLKKERGPVTNVGFYVLGSYIPTVLWGTIMDAWIQPDSTYNYAHIEGEIPLSDKSGSLTIALSESLKRGKLYEDEMILKGKLQKVALERIEKVRKLWNNLNIDEDKKSFAALWVGDPRDIQKKFNTSTCKEFKIEKNNEWIGWGLFNPNKKNYDKIESIEDLNPKVQEGLERLINDAIKYIHWALEWPRFAQSIRSVEPGELRMDIKWKPPKETTT
;
A
#
# COMPACT_ATOMS: atom_id res chain seq x y z
N MET A 1 10.81 -12.81 37.84
CA MET A 1 10.55 -13.33 36.48
C MET A 1 10.78 -12.21 35.49
N SER A 2 11.65 -12.39 34.49
CA SER A 2 12.11 -11.32 33.60
C SER A 2 11.05 -10.96 32.55
N TYR A 3 10.72 -9.67 32.47
CA TYR A 3 9.92 -9.07 31.41
C TYR A 3 10.72 -9.10 30.09
N ILE A 4 10.06 -9.33 28.95
CA ILE A 4 10.66 -9.10 27.64
C ILE A 4 10.47 -7.61 27.34
N PRO A 5 11.53 -6.79 27.35
CA PRO A 5 11.44 -5.44 26.85
C PRO A 5 11.15 -5.52 25.35
N VAL A 6 10.12 -4.78 24.94
CA VAL A 6 9.72 -4.65 23.53
C VAL A 6 9.75 -3.16 23.23
N LYS A 7 10.50 -2.78 22.19
CA LYS A 7 10.66 -1.40 21.73
C LYS A 7 9.99 -1.14 20.38
N TYR A 8 9.61 -2.19 19.64
CA TYR A 8 8.85 -2.10 18.40
C TYR A 8 8.13 -3.42 18.08
N ILE A 9 7.12 -3.32 17.22
CA ILE A 9 6.40 -4.46 16.63
C ILE A 9 6.56 -4.38 15.10
N LEU A 10 7.10 -5.42 14.48
CA LEU A 10 6.99 -5.60 13.03
C LEU A 10 5.69 -6.34 12.72
N PHE A 11 4.94 -5.88 11.73
CA PHE A 11 3.76 -6.56 11.23
C PHE A 11 3.95 -6.90 9.75
N SER A 12 3.71 -8.16 9.39
CA SER A 12 3.70 -8.61 8.00
C SER A 12 2.58 -9.62 7.74
N HIS A 13 2.01 -9.57 6.55
CA HIS A 13 1.07 -10.58 6.08
C HIS A 13 1.85 -11.81 5.59
N TYR A 14 1.60 -12.96 6.22
CA TYR A 14 2.12 -14.24 5.76
C TYR A 14 1.29 -14.70 4.57
N CYS A 15 1.92 -14.84 3.39
CA CYS A 15 1.23 -15.22 2.16
C CYS A 15 1.49 -16.70 1.84
N PRO A 16 0.56 -17.64 2.13
CA PRO A 16 0.82 -19.08 2.08
C PRO A 16 0.61 -19.72 0.70
N GLY A 17 0.82 -18.99 -0.38
CA GLY A 17 0.43 -19.38 -1.73
C GLY A 17 1.22 -20.53 -2.37
N LYS A 18 2.36 -20.95 -1.82
CA LYS A 18 3.27 -21.95 -2.40
C LYS A 18 3.97 -22.74 -1.28
N ASP A 19 4.26 -24.02 -1.50
CA ASP A 19 5.05 -24.85 -0.57
C ASP A 19 6.45 -24.26 -0.22
N LYS A 20 6.85 -23.19 -0.92
CA LYS A 20 8.09 -22.45 -0.72
C LYS A 20 8.05 -21.41 0.40
N GLU A 21 6.91 -20.89 0.87
CA GLU A 21 6.97 -19.80 1.86
C GLU A 21 7.39 -20.25 3.26
N PHE A 22 7.02 -21.46 3.68
CA PHE A 22 7.57 -22.03 4.92
C PHE A 22 9.08 -22.24 4.80
N GLU A 23 9.58 -22.67 3.63
CA GLU A 23 11.02 -22.81 3.37
C GLU A 23 11.74 -21.45 3.33
N ILE A 24 11.09 -20.41 2.78
CA ILE A 24 11.60 -19.03 2.85
C ILE A 24 11.67 -18.58 4.31
N PHE A 25 10.61 -18.78 5.09
CA PHE A 25 10.62 -18.46 6.52
C PHE A 25 11.74 -19.20 7.25
N LYS A 26 11.86 -20.52 7.04
CA LYS A 26 12.92 -21.37 7.59
C LYS A 26 14.33 -20.91 7.22
N LYS A 27 14.52 -20.44 5.99
CA LYS A 27 15.80 -19.89 5.52
C LYS A 27 16.22 -18.65 6.30
N TYR A 28 15.28 -17.75 6.61
CA TYR A 28 15.59 -16.42 7.14
C TYR A 28 15.33 -16.25 8.65
N VAL A 29 14.60 -17.16 9.28
CA VAL A 29 14.20 -17.02 10.70
C VAL A 29 15.40 -16.98 11.66
N GLY A 30 16.51 -17.65 11.33
CA GLY A 30 17.76 -17.54 12.08
C GLY A 30 18.32 -16.12 12.09
N MET A 31 18.25 -15.42 10.95
CA MET A 31 18.71 -14.03 10.81
C MET A 31 17.80 -13.04 11.56
N LEU A 32 16.50 -13.34 11.65
CA LEU A 32 15.57 -12.54 12.44
C LEU A 32 15.88 -12.56 13.95
N LYS A 33 16.62 -13.56 14.44
CA LYS A 33 17.04 -13.62 15.84
C LYS A 33 17.85 -12.40 16.24
N GLU A 34 18.81 -12.01 15.41
CA GLU A 34 19.72 -10.90 15.65
C GLU A 34 18.96 -9.56 15.64
N VAL A 35 18.06 -9.40 14.68
CA VAL A 35 17.20 -8.20 14.57
C VAL A 35 16.27 -8.09 15.79
N LEU A 36 15.51 -9.15 16.10
CA LEU A 36 14.49 -9.08 17.16
C LEU A 36 15.05 -9.11 18.59
N SER A 37 16.28 -9.61 18.76
CA SER A 37 16.94 -9.73 20.08
C SER A 37 18.08 -8.74 20.26
N HIS A 38 18.20 -7.73 19.40
CA HIS A 38 19.23 -6.70 19.50
C HIS A 38 19.17 -6.03 20.88
N SER A 39 20.28 -6.01 21.62
CA SER A 39 20.33 -5.60 23.03
C SER A 39 19.78 -4.19 23.27
N GLU A 40 20.02 -3.27 22.33
CA GLU A 40 19.52 -1.91 22.40
C GLU A 40 18.09 -1.74 21.86
N GLN A 41 17.58 -2.69 21.09
CA GLN A 41 16.33 -2.59 20.34
C GLN A 41 15.64 -3.94 20.23
N GLU A 42 15.19 -4.46 21.37
CA GLU A 42 14.43 -5.70 21.39
C GLU A 42 13.04 -5.49 20.77
N GLY A 43 12.63 -6.37 19.85
CA GLY A 43 11.36 -6.28 19.13
C GLY A 43 10.60 -7.58 19.10
N ILE A 44 9.38 -7.52 18.55
CA ILE A 44 8.57 -8.68 18.19
C ILE A 44 8.17 -8.61 16.71
N LEU A 45 8.03 -9.78 16.09
CA LEU A 45 7.49 -9.93 14.75
C LEU A 45 6.12 -10.60 14.83
N VAL A 46 5.13 -9.96 14.26
CA VAL A 46 3.77 -10.45 14.12
C VAL A 46 3.52 -10.80 12.66
N LEU A 47 3.22 -12.08 12.42
CA LEU A 47 2.87 -12.63 11.11
C LEU A 47 1.38 -12.99 11.12
N PHE A 48 0.60 -12.37 10.25
CA PHE A 48 -0.82 -12.72 10.08
C PHE A 48 -0.99 -13.78 8.99
N TYR A 49 -1.64 -14.88 9.36
CA TYR A 49 -2.02 -15.98 8.48
C TYR A 49 -3.50 -15.91 8.14
N ASP A 50 -3.80 -15.70 6.86
CA ASP A 50 -5.14 -15.40 6.39
C ASP A 50 -6.15 -16.55 6.34
N PRO A 51 -5.78 -17.84 6.18
CA PRO A 51 -6.79 -18.89 6.07
C PRO A 51 -7.69 -18.95 7.31
N GLY A 52 -9.00 -19.03 7.07
CA GLY A 52 -10.02 -18.96 8.12
C GLY A 52 -10.52 -17.55 8.44
N TRP A 53 -9.88 -16.49 7.93
CA TRP A 53 -10.33 -15.11 8.17
C TRP A 53 -11.70 -14.82 7.55
N ILE A 54 -11.91 -15.16 6.27
CA ILE A 54 -13.21 -14.93 5.61
C ILE A 54 -14.31 -15.76 6.28
N ASP A 55 -14.01 -17.00 6.65
CA ASP A 55 -14.95 -17.88 7.35
C ASP A 55 -15.32 -17.34 8.74
N LEU A 56 -14.33 -16.81 9.46
CA LEU A 56 -14.56 -16.09 10.71
C LEU A 56 -15.50 -14.91 10.49
N LEU A 57 -15.26 -14.09 9.46
CA LEU A 57 -16.12 -12.94 9.18
C LEU A 57 -17.54 -13.34 8.76
N ASN A 58 -17.71 -14.51 8.16
CA ASN A 58 -19.04 -15.04 7.85
C ASN A 58 -19.84 -15.43 9.10
N THR A 59 -19.19 -15.64 10.27
CA THR A 59 -19.88 -15.75 11.57
C THR A 59 -20.69 -14.50 11.94
N VAL A 60 -20.29 -13.35 11.39
CA VAL A 60 -21.00 -12.08 11.54
C VAL A 60 -22.05 -11.94 10.43
N GLY A 61 -21.72 -12.26 9.17
CA GLY A 61 -22.58 -12.00 8.01
C GLY A 61 -23.83 -12.89 7.79
N ALA A 62 -24.04 -13.92 8.62
CA ALA A 62 -25.10 -14.95 8.52
C ALA A 62 -24.88 -16.10 7.51
N ASP A 63 -23.72 -16.18 6.87
CA ASP A 63 -23.33 -17.25 5.93
C ASP A 63 -22.24 -18.16 6.52
N PHE A 64 -22.33 -18.44 7.83
CA PHE A 64 -21.33 -19.22 8.54
C PHE A 64 -21.45 -20.72 8.23
N ASP A 65 -20.42 -21.28 7.60
CA ASP A 65 -20.22 -22.73 7.54
C ASP A 65 -19.26 -23.17 8.66
N PRO A 66 -19.76 -23.82 9.73
CA PRO A 66 -18.91 -24.29 10.82
C PRO A 66 -17.90 -25.36 10.38
N ASN A 67 -18.21 -26.16 9.36
CA ASN A 67 -17.31 -27.20 8.87
C ASN A 67 -16.14 -26.59 8.11
N GLU A 68 -16.42 -25.62 7.24
CA GLU A 68 -15.38 -24.89 6.50
C GLU A 68 -14.47 -24.10 7.46
N PHE A 69 -15.06 -23.39 8.43
CA PHE A 69 -14.30 -22.71 9.47
C PHE A 69 -13.43 -23.69 10.27
N CYS A 70 -13.98 -24.82 10.74
CA CYS A 70 -13.20 -25.85 11.45
C CYS A 70 -12.05 -26.40 10.60
N LYS A 71 -12.24 -26.59 9.29
CA LYS A 71 -11.19 -27.07 8.39
C LYS A 71 -10.05 -26.06 8.27
N HIS A 72 -10.36 -24.79 8.00
CA HIS A 72 -9.33 -23.75 7.91
C HIS A 72 -8.65 -23.49 9.25
N TYR A 73 -9.42 -23.57 10.34
CA TYR A 73 -8.92 -23.52 11.70
C TYR A 73 -7.90 -24.63 11.98
N ASN A 74 -8.21 -25.89 11.67
CA ASN A 74 -7.29 -27.01 11.88
C ASN A 74 -6.01 -26.85 11.06
N LYS A 75 -6.11 -26.39 9.81
CA LYS A 75 -4.94 -26.08 8.96
C LYS A 75 -4.05 -24.99 9.57
N ALA A 76 -4.65 -23.93 10.12
CA ALA A 76 -3.93 -22.85 10.79
C ALA A 76 -3.22 -23.34 12.06
N LEU A 77 -3.88 -24.19 12.86
CA LEU A 77 -3.27 -24.84 14.02
C LEU A 77 -2.09 -25.73 13.65
N GLU A 78 -2.21 -26.53 12.60
CA GLU A 78 -1.11 -27.39 12.12
C GLU A 78 0.10 -26.56 11.69
N LEU A 79 -0.11 -25.49 10.91
CA LEU A 79 0.98 -24.60 10.51
C LEU A 79 1.61 -23.90 11.72
N GLN A 80 0.79 -23.44 12.67
CA GLN A 80 1.28 -22.83 13.89
C GLN A 80 2.12 -23.80 14.73
N LYS A 81 1.72 -25.07 14.84
CA LYS A 81 2.53 -26.13 15.48
C LYS A 81 3.87 -26.32 14.77
N LYS A 82 3.88 -26.38 13.43
CA LYS A 82 5.11 -26.50 12.64
C LYS A 82 6.06 -25.31 12.85
N ILE A 83 5.52 -24.09 12.84
CA ILE A 83 6.29 -22.87 13.10
C ILE A 83 6.85 -22.88 14.52
N ASN A 84 6.05 -23.21 15.53
CA ASN A 84 6.51 -23.28 16.92
C ASN A 84 7.62 -24.32 17.11
N ALA A 85 7.48 -25.51 16.49
CA ALA A 85 8.51 -26.54 16.51
C ALA A 85 9.84 -26.01 15.92
N LEU A 86 9.78 -25.39 14.74
CA LEU A 86 10.94 -24.76 14.11
C LEU A 86 11.58 -23.66 14.98
N LEU A 87 10.76 -22.79 15.59
CA LEU A 87 11.24 -21.72 16.47
C LEU A 87 11.90 -22.27 17.74
N ASN A 88 11.41 -23.40 18.25
CA ASN A 88 11.99 -24.10 19.39
C ASN A 88 13.33 -24.75 19.00
N GLU A 89 13.42 -25.40 17.84
CA GLU A 89 14.67 -25.99 17.33
C GLU A 89 15.81 -24.95 17.24
N ILE A 90 15.52 -23.75 16.71
CA ILE A 90 16.51 -22.68 16.54
C ILE A 90 16.89 -22.02 17.88
N SER A 91 16.09 -22.24 18.93
CA SER A 91 16.34 -21.67 20.27
C SER A 91 17.25 -22.54 21.15
N LEU A 92 17.65 -23.75 20.72
CA LEU A 92 18.32 -24.75 21.58
C LEU A 92 19.85 -24.65 21.70
N ASP A 93 20.51 -23.74 20.98
CA ASP A 93 21.96 -23.57 21.10
C ASP A 93 22.33 -22.69 22.33
N GLY A 94 22.50 -23.37 23.46
CA GLY A 94 23.59 -23.18 24.43
C GLY A 94 23.74 -21.83 25.16
N ASN A 95 23.39 -21.84 26.45
CA ASN A 95 23.94 -20.97 27.50
C ASN A 95 23.58 -19.47 27.49
N SER A 96 22.31 -19.16 27.71
CA SER A 96 21.89 -17.95 28.43
C SER A 96 20.39 -18.04 28.71
N GLY A 97 19.90 -17.37 29.74
CA GLY A 97 18.46 -17.22 30.02
C GLY A 97 17.73 -16.36 28.97
N ASP A 98 18.08 -16.50 27.69
CA ASP A 98 17.66 -15.63 26.60
C ASP A 98 16.31 -16.05 26.05
N LYS A 99 15.39 -15.09 26.18
CA LYS A 99 14.04 -15.01 25.64
C LYS A 99 13.98 -15.66 24.25
N THR A 100 13.34 -16.82 24.18
CA THR A 100 13.34 -17.68 23.00
C THR A 100 12.68 -16.99 21.80
N LEU A 101 13.09 -17.32 20.57
CA LEU A 101 12.49 -16.77 19.34
C LEU A 101 10.97 -16.99 19.31
N VAL A 102 10.48 -18.08 19.91
CA VAL A 102 9.04 -18.36 20.08
C VAL A 102 8.32 -17.31 20.93
N GLN A 103 9.04 -16.55 21.77
CA GLN A 103 8.53 -15.40 22.51
C GLN A 103 8.66 -14.07 21.74
N ARG A 104 9.29 -14.03 20.57
CA ARG A 104 9.38 -12.81 19.75
C ARG A 104 8.61 -12.89 18.45
N ILE A 105 8.44 -14.08 17.89
CA ILE A 105 7.68 -14.30 16.67
C ILE A 105 6.26 -14.76 17.06
N ARG A 106 5.25 -14.09 16.52
CA ARG A 106 3.83 -14.30 16.80
C ARG A 106 3.11 -14.62 15.51
N PHE A 107 2.58 -15.82 15.41
CA PHE A 107 1.77 -16.24 14.28
C PHE A 107 0.29 -16.09 14.64
N ILE A 108 -0.35 -15.03 14.14
CA ILE A 108 -1.76 -14.71 14.38
C ILE A 108 -2.60 -15.35 13.28
N THR A 109 -3.71 -15.96 13.70
CA THR A 109 -4.68 -16.62 12.84
C THR A 109 -6.08 -16.06 13.09
N ALA A 110 -7.08 -16.49 12.31
CA ALA A 110 -8.48 -16.17 12.59
C ALA A 110 -8.88 -16.48 14.04
N ASN A 111 -8.35 -17.55 14.65
CA ASN A 111 -8.65 -17.90 16.03
C ASN A 111 -8.26 -16.80 17.03
N ASP A 112 -7.08 -16.22 16.86
CA ASP A 112 -6.58 -15.17 17.75
C ASP A 112 -7.40 -13.87 17.60
N LEU A 113 -8.15 -13.72 16.49
CA LEU A 113 -9.03 -12.58 16.21
C LEU A 113 -10.50 -12.86 16.57
N TYR A 114 -10.88 -14.12 16.81
CA TYR A 114 -12.26 -14.51 17.12
C TYR A 114 -12.87 -13.75 18.29
N PRO A 115 -12.20 -13.55 19.44
CA PRO A 115 -12.78 -12.81 20.57
C PRO A 115 -13.20 -11.39 20.19
N ILE A 116 -12.39 -10.70 19.36
CA ILE A 116 -12.67 -9.35 18.88
C ILE A 116 -13.87 -9.34 17.92
N VAL A 117 -13.87 -10.26 16.95
CA VAL A 117 -14.95 -10.38 15.96
C VAL A 117 -16.27 -10.78 16.62
N ASN A 118 -16.22 -11.67 17.61
CA ASN A 118 -17.39 -12.10 18.36
C ASN A 118 -18.01 -10.95 19.18
N ASN A 119 -17.19 -10.08 19.79
CA ASN A 119 -17.68 -8.89 20.49
C ASN A 119 -18.38 -7.89 19.55
N LEU A 120 -17.95 -7.84 18.29
CA LEU A 120 -18.59 -6.99 17.29
C LEU A 120 -19.95 -7.50 16.82
N ARG A 121 -20.16 -8.82 16.86
CA ARG A 121 -21.41 -9.48 16.43
C ARG A 121 -22.59 -9.02 17.29
N GLY A 122 -22.49 -9.11 18.62
CA GLY A 122 -23.57 -8.75 19.55
C GLY A 122 -24.95 -9.32 19.15
N GLU A 123 -26.02 -8.57 19.44
CA GLU A 123 -27.41 -8.84 18.98
C GLU A 123 -27.75 -8.15 17.64
N ARG A 124 -26.74 -7.77 16.85
CA ARG A 124 -26.97 -6.95 15.64
C ARG A 124 -27.92 -7.62 14.66
N SER A 125 -28.72 -6.79 13.98
CA SER A 125 -29.57 -7.28 12.90
C SER A 125 -28.72 -7.87 11.76
N ARG A 126 -29.27 -8.83 10.99
CA ARG A 126 -28.57 -9.46 9.86
C ARG A 126 -27.95 -8.43 8.90
N LEU A 127 -28.63 -7.31 8.65
CA LEU A 127 -28.16 -6.27 7.75
C LEU A 127 -26.91 -5.53 8.27
N GLU A 128 -26.87 -5.22 9.56
CA GLU A 128 -25.69 -4.59 10.18
C GLU A 128 -24.50 -5.54 10.21
N ALA A 129 -24.78 -6.82 10.41
CA ALA A 129 -23.78 -7.86 10.45
C ALA A 129 -23.13 -8.10 9.05
N ILE A 130 -23.93 -8.04 7.98
CA ILE A 130 -23.44 -8.03 6.59
C ILE A 130 -22.56 -6.79 6.32
N LYS A 131 -23.01 -5.60 6.73
CA LYS A 131 -22.22 -4.36 6.57
C LYS A 131 -20.86 -4.45 7.26
N LEU A 132 -20.83 -5.05 8.45
CA LEU A 132 -19.59 -5.27 9.19
C LEU A 132 -18.69 -6.32 8.53
N ARG A 133 -19.25 -7.43 8.00
CA ARG A 133 -18.48 -8.39 7.19
C ARG A 133 -17.84 -7.71 6.00
N HIS A 134 -18.57 -6.84 5.30
CA HIS A 134 -18.04 -6.08 4.17
C HIS A 134 -16.93 -5.12 4.61
N PHE A 135 -17.07 -4.45 5.76
CA PHE A 135 -16.04 -3.60 6.31
C PHE A 135 -14.74 -4.37 6.63
N LEU A 136 -14.84 -5.61 7.09
CA LEU A 136 -13.68 -6.39 7.56
C LEU A 136 -13.03 -7.22 6.45
N GLY A 137 -13.78 -7.68 5.44
CA GLY A 137 -13.29 -8.60 4.40
C GLY A 137 -13.65 -8.24 2.96
N GLY A 138 -14.41 -7.17 2.72
CA GLY A 138 -14.93 -6.82 1.40
C GLY A 138 -16.16 -7.64 0.99
N GLU A 139 -16.59 -7.54 -0.28
CA GLU A 139 -17.78 -8.24 -0.81
C GLU A 139 -17.43 -9.51 -1.61
N GLU A 140 -16.18 -9.67 -2.05
CA GLU A 140 -15.77 -10.77 -2.92
C GLU A 140 -15.60 -12.12 -2.16
N LYS A 141 -15.57 -13.23 -2.91
CA LYS A 141 -15.48 -14.61 -2.38
C LYS A 141 -14.07 -15.00 -1.89
N GLY A 142 -13.19 -14.05 -1.63
CA GLY A 142 -11.82 -14.31 -1.20
C GLY A 142 -11.21 -13.13 -0.44
N MET A 143 -10.04 -13.38 0.15
CA MET A 143 -9.21 -12.37 0.79
C MET A 143 -8.76 -11.31 -0.22
N LYS A 144 -9.03 -10.04 0.08
CA LYS A 144 -8.42 -8.93 -0.65
C LYS A 144 -7.02 -8.68 -0.10
N TYR A 145 -6.13 -8.15 -0.93
CA TYR A 145 -4.79 -7.76 -0.50
C TYR A 145 -4.80 -6.81 0.72
N ASP A 146 -5.73 -5.85 0.73
CA ASP A 146 -5.86 -4.86 1.80
C ASP A 146 -6.49 -5.40 3.09
N THR A 147 -7.02 -6.62 3.08
CA THR A 147 -7.68 -7.19 4.26
C THR A 147 -6.73 -7.26 5.46
N SER A 148 -5.43 -7.50 5.21
CA SER A 148 -4.40 -7.51 6.26
C SER A 148 -4.25 -6.18 7.01
N LYS A 149 -4.65 -5.04 6.41
CA LYS A 149 -4.61 -3.72 7.06
C LYS A 149 -5.59 -3.58 8.21
N ILE A 150 -6.71 -4.31 8.18
CA ILE A 150 -7.63 -4.36 9.32
C ILE A 150 -6.96 -5.09 10.49
N VAL A 151 -6.23 -6.17 10.23
CA VAL A 151 -5.49 -6.91 11.26
C VAL A 151 -4.35 -6.06 11.83
N GLU A 152 -3.62 -5.35 10.98
CA GLU A 152 -2.64 -4.35 11.40
C GLU A 152 -3.27 -3.31 12.35
N ALA A 153 -4.44 -2.77 11.98
CA ALA A 153 -5.15 -1.79 12.77
C ALA A 153 -5.59 -2.36 14.12
N ILE A 154 -6.06 -3.61 14.16
CA ILE A 154 -6.33 -4.32 15.41
C ILE A 154 -5.07 -4.33 16.29
N ILE A 155 -3.93 -4.73 15.75
CA ILE A 155 -2.66 -4.77 16.50
C ILE A 155 -2.30 -3.37 17.02
N ARG A 156 -2.40 -2.31 16.19
CA ARG A 156 -2.14 -0.93 16.63
C ARG A 156 -3.06 -0.51 17.77
N LEU A 157 -4.36 -0.73 17.64
CA LEU A 157 -5.38 -0.36 18.64
C LEU A 157 -5.20 -1.13 19.96
N ARG A 158 -4.77 -2.39 19.90
CA ARG A 158 -4.40 -3.18 21.09
C ARG A 158 -3.26 -2.54 21.89
N HIS A 159 -2.32 -1.90 21.20
CA HIS A 159 -1.09 -1.35 21.78
C HIS A 159 -1.15 0.15 22.07
N ILE A 160 -2.31 0.80 21.95
CA ILE A 160 -2.50 2.19 22.38
C ILE A 160 -2.10 2.36 23.85
N GLY A 161 -1.31 3.39 24.13
CA GLY A 161 -0.77 3.72 25.44
C GLY A 161 0.52 2.98 25.80
N SER A 162 1.03 2.10 24.93
CA SER A 162 2.30 1.39 25.17
C SER A 162 3.53 2.17 24.72
N ASN A 163 3.35 3.24 23.92
CA ASN A 163 4.44 4.00 23.28
C ASN A 163 5.38 3.10 22.46
N ILE A 164 4.83 2.06 21.82
CA ILE A 164 5.59 1.11 21.00
C ILE A 164 5.11 1.23 19.56
N PRO A 165 5.99 1.59 18.60
CA PRO A 165 5.62 1.67 17.20
C PRO A 165 5.31 0.29 16.63
N VAL A 166 4.23 0.23 15.86
CA VAL A 166 3.97 -0.87 14.92
C VAL A 166 4.45 -0.44 13.54
N PHE A 167 5.36 -1.21 12.95
CA PHE A 167 5.89 -1.01 11.61
C PHE A 167 5.36 -2.10 10.68
N ARG A 168 4.56 -1.72 9.68
CA ARG A 168 4.14 -2.65 8.64
C ARG A 168 5.24 -2.81 7.60
N ILE A 169 5.53 -4.04 7.23
CA ILE A 169 6.54 -4.40 6.25
C ILE A 169 6.00 -5.51 5.33
N ASP A 170 6.21 -5.35 4.02
CA ASP A 170 5.81 -6.38 3.07
C ASP A 170 6.63 -7.65 3.25
N TRP A 171 6.02 -8.80 2.97
CA TRP A 171 6.67 -10.12 3.06
C TRP A 171 7.96 -10.19 2.23
N ASP A 172 7.93 -9.64 1.01
CA ASP A 172 9.06 -9.63 0.06
C ASP A 172 10.12 -8.56 0.37
N VAL A 173 9.85 -7.67 1.33
CA VAL A 173 10.82 -6.74 1.90
C VAL A 173 11.44 -7.35 3.16
N LEU A 174 10.65 -8.04 3.98
CA LEU A 174 11.14 -8.69 5.19
C LEU A 174 12.02 -9.91 4.86
N PHE A 175 11.58 -10.81 3.99
CA PHE A 175 12.22 -12.10 3.74
C PHE A 175 13.08 -12.11 2.47
N ASN A 176 14.17 -11.33 2.48
CA ASN A 176 15.08 -11.28 1.33
C ASN A 176 16.57 -11.14 1.69
N ASN A 177 17.43 -11.49 0.73
CA ASN A 177 18.88 -11.46 0.87
C ASN A 177 19.47 -10.05 0.88
N SER A 178 18.69 -9.01 0.57
CA SER A 178 19.19 -7.64 0.53
C SER A 178 19.05 -6.94 1.89
N ASN A 179 18.12 -7.39 2.73
CA ASN A 179 17.79 -6.73 4.00
C ASN A 179 18.16 -7.54 5.26
N LEU A 180 18.35 -8.88 5.14
CA LEU A 180 18.55 -9.78 6.29
C LEU A 180 19.91 -10.47 6.47
N PRO A 181 20.75 -10.77 5.45
CA PRO A 181 21.93 -11.63 5.66
C PRO A 181 22.98 -11.16 6.68
N ASP A 182 22.99 -9.88 7.03
CA ASP A 182 23.74 -9.29 8.15
C ASP A 182 22.83 -8.51 9.12
N GLY A 183 21.50 -8.57 8.92
CA GLY A 183 20.46 -7.84 9.65
C GLY A 183 20.55 -6.31 9.59
N ALA A 184 21.68 -5.74 9.15
CA ALA A 184 22.03 -4.35 9.34
C ALA A 184 21.13 -3.37 8.56
N PRO A 185 20.77 -3.60 7.27
CA PRO A 185 19.86 -2.70 6.56
C PRO A 185 18.49 -2.60 7.22
N LEU A 186 17.93 -3.74 7.65
CA LEU A 186 16.65 -3.77 8.36
C LEU A 186 16.78 -3.14 9.75
N GLN A 187 17.79 -3.51 10.52
CA GLN A 187 18.04 -2.99 11.87
C GLN A 187 18.25 -1.47 11.88
N ASN A 188 19.02 -0.94 10.93
CA ASN A 188 19.26 0.49 10.77
C ASN A 188 17.95 1.22 10.43
N SER A 189 17.16 0.66 9.51
CA SER A 189 15.87 1.26 9.13
C SER A 189 14.87 1.26 10.30
N ILE A 190 14.83 0.18 11.10
CA ILE A 190 14.02 0.10 12.33
C ILE A 190 14.50 1.12 13.35
N THR A 191 15.82 1.24 13.55
CA THR A 191 16.41 2.21 14.47
C THR A 191 16.01 3.63 14.11
N SER A 192 16.23 4.04 12.86
CA SER A 192 15.88 5.37 12.38
C SER A 192 14.38 5.64 12.49
N SER A 193 13.54 4.66 12.13
CA SER A 193 12.08 4.77 12.23
C SER A 193 11.60 4.91 13.67
N ARG A 194 12.18 4.15 14.61
CA ARG A 194 11.85 4.23 16.04
C ARG A 194 12.25 5.57 16.64
N VAL A 195 13.45 6.06 16.35
CA VAL A 195 13.90 7.38 16.83
C VAL A 195 12.94 8.49 16.35
N ASN A 196 12.50 8.42 15.09
CA ASN A 196 11.52 9.37 14.56
C ASN A 196 10.14 9.23 15.22
N TYR A 197 9.68 8.00 15.47
CA TYR A 197 8.45 7.76 16.22
C TYR A 197 8.51 8.35 17.64
N GLU A 198 9.58 8.06 18.39
CA GLU A 198 9.77 8.55 19.76
C GLU A 198 9.86 10.07 19.81
N HIS A 199 10.56 10.67 18.84
CA HIS A 199 10.58 12.13 18.72
C HIS A 199 9.18 12.69 18.48
N CYS A 200 8.43 12.13 17.51
CA CYS A 200 7.09 12.61 17.21
C CYS A 200 6.14 12.42 18.40
N ASN A 201 6.23 11.30 19.10
CA ASN A 201 5.33 10.98 20.22
C ASN A 201 5.67 11.74 21.51
N SER A 202 6.88 12.29 21.63
CA SER A 202 7.31 13.09 22.78
C SER A 202 7.05 14.60 22.61
N ASP A 203 6.77 15.07 21.40
CA ASP A 203 6.44 16.47 21.15
C ASP A 203 4.93 16.71 21.35
N PRO A 204 4.52 17.52 22.34
CA PRO A 204 3.11 17.75 22.66
C PRO A 204 2.34 18.49 21.55
N ARG A 205 3.03 19.06 20.55
CA ARG A 205 2.41 19.70 19.39
C ARG A 205 1.93 18.69 18.35
N ILE A 206 2.39 17.44 18.45
CA ILE A 206 2.10 16.38 17.47
C ILE A 206 1.14 15.39 18.09
N TYR A 207 -0.09 15.38 17.57
CA TYR A 207 -1.15 14.48 18.02
C TYR A 207 -1.38 13.33 17.04
N SER A 208 -1.20 13.55 15.74
CA SER A 208 -1.20 12.50 14.73
C SER A 208 -0.07 12.69 13.71
N PHE A 209 0.59 11.59 13.35
CA PHE A 209 1.60 11.49 12.32
C PHE A 209 1.55 10.13 11.61
N LEU A 210 2.05 10.09 10.37
CA LEU A 210 2.23 8.90 9.55
C LEU A 210 3.55 9.03 8.81
N PHE A 211 4.35 7.97 8.77
CA PHE A 211 5.57 7.93 7.97
C PHE A 211 5.86 6.52 7.46
N SER A 212 6.83 6.40 6.57
CA SER A 212 7.44 5.13 6.20
C SER A 212 8.93 5.29 5.93
N SER A 213 9.66 4.18 5.87
CA SER A 213 10.92 4.13 5.12
C SER A 213 10.64 4.22 3.61
N SER A 214 11.69 4.31 2.79
CA SER A 214 11.57 4.25 1.33
C SER A 214 12.08 2.92 0.77
N TYR A 215 11.80 2.66 -0.50
CA TYR A 215 12.53 1.62 -1.24
C TYR A 215 13.92 2.12 -1.66
N THR A 216 14.89 1.20 -1.66
CA THR A 216 16.25 1.46 -2.12
C THR A 216 16.22 1.89 -3.58
N ARG A 217 16.88 3.00 -3.86
CA ARG A 217 17.16 3.49 -5.21
C ARG A 217 18.66 3.36 -5.46
N PRO A 218 19.12 3.14 -6.70
CA PRO A 218 20.56 3.08 -7.04
C PRO A 218 21.38 4.32 -6.68
N LEU A 219 20.77 5.34 -6.09
CA LEU A 219 21.33 6.64 -5.72
C LEU A 219 22.36 6.60 -4.57
N LYS A 220 22.97 5.45 -4.25
CA LYS A 220 23.95 5.38 -3.15
C LYS A 220 25.24 6.11 -3.52
N ARG A 221 25.50 7.23 -2.81
CA ARG A 221 26.79 7.90 -2.54
C ARG A 221 27.66 8.37 -3.71
N SER A 222 27.49 7.89 -4.94
CA SER A 222 28.14 8.47 -6.11
C SER A 222 27.19 9.46 -6.76
N LEU A 223 27.53 10.75 -6.72
CA LEU A 223 26.81 11.86 -7.37
C LEU A 223 26.72 11.74 -8.91
N ASN A 224 27.01 10.57 -9.48
CA ASN A 224 27.31 10.34 -10.89
C ASN A 224 26.46 9.25 -11.59
N ILE A 225 25.52 8.58 -10.91
CA ILE A 225 24.61 7.65 -11.62
C ILE A 225 23.42 8.44 -12.16
N GLN A 226 23.48 8.77 -13.46
CA GLN A 226 22.37 9.31 -14.23
C GLN A 226 21.22 8.29 -14.32
N LEU A 227 19.96 8.74 -14.32
CA LEU A 227 18.79 7.89 -14.52
C LEU A 227 18.88 7.05 -15.81
N ALA A 228 19.56 7.59 -16.83
CA ALA A 228 19.85 6.89 -18.09
C ALA A 228 20.63 5.58 -17.91
N ASN A 229 21.35 5.40 -16.79
CA ASN A 229 22.14 4.21 -16.50
C ASN A 229 21.40 3.17 -15.65
N TRP A 230 20.14 3.43 -15.27
CA TRP A 230 19.36 2.50 -14.46
C TRP A 230 18.95 1.27 -15.27
N THR A 231 19.15 0.10 -14.67
CA THR A 231 18.69 -1.16 -15.24
C THR A 231 17.18 -1.33 -15.07
N PRO A 232 16.54 -2.28 -15.79
CA PRO A 232 15.15 -2.64 -15.56
C PRO A 232 14.83 -2.96 -14.10
N ASP A 233 15.71 -3.70 -13.41
CA ASP A 233 15.52 -4.08 -12.01
C ASP A 233 15.56 -2.87 -11.08
N ASP A 234 16.41 -1.88 -11.39
CA ASP A 234 16.48 -0.62 -10.65
C ASP A 234 15.14 0.13 -10.73
N TRP A 235 14.61 0.30 -11.94
CA TRP A 235 13.31 0.97 -12.15
C TRP A 235 12.14 0.22 -11.51
N ILE A 236 12.17 -1.11 -11.54
CA ILE A 236 11.13 -1.97 -10.95
C ILE A 236 11.16 -1.88 -9.41
N GLY A 237 12.34 -1.78 -8.80
CA GLY A 237 12.54 -1.76 -7.35
C GLY A 237 12.46 -0.38 -6.71
N ALA A 238 12.73 0.70 -7.45
CA ALA A 238 12.94 2.04 -6.88
C ALA A 238 11.67 2.73 -6.34
N PHE A 239 10.50 2.38 -6.88
CA PHE A 239 9.24 3.07 -6.60
C PHE A 239 8.13 2.11 -6.20
N PRO A 240 7.11 2.57 -5.44
CA PRO A 240 5.90 1.78 -5.14
C PRO A 240 5.13 1.40 -6.41
N THR A 241 5.07 2.33 -7.35
CA THR A 241 4.63 2.11 -8.72
C THR A 241 5.68 1.31 -9.50
N ARG A 242 5.22 0.27 -10.18
CA ARG A 242 5.93 -0.33 -11.30
C ARG A 242 5.85 0.58 -12.53
N VAL A 243 6.93 0.55 -13.31
CA VAL A 243 7.14 1.35 -14.51
C VAL A 243 6.38 0.86 -15.75
N PHE A 244 5.63 -0.24 -15.64
CA PHE A 244 4.96 -0.87 -16.78
C PHE A 244 4.10 0.02 -17.67
N PRO A 245 3.33 1.01 -17.14
CA PRO A 245 2.58 1.93 -17.98
C PRO A 245 3.47 2.72 -18.95
N ALA A 246 4.72 2.98 -18.58
CA ALA A 246 5.69 3.71 -19.39
C ALA A 246 6.46 2.83 -20.40
N LEU A 247 6.40 1.51 -20.28
CA LEU A 247 7.09 0.62 -21.22
C LEU A 247 6.50 0.74 -22.62
N LEU A 248 7.36 0.62 -23.63
CA LEU A 248 6.92 0.55 -25.03
C LEU A 248 6.00 -0.65 -25.25
N ALA A 249 4.83 -0.39 -25.85
CA ALA A 249 3.79 -1.39 -26.08
C ALA A 249 4.09 -2.26 -27.31
N LYS A 250 5.15 -3.06 -27.21
CA LYS A 250 5.61 -3.97 -28.27
C LYS A 250 4.63 -5.15 -28.45
N PRO A 251 4.29 -5.55 -29.69
CA PRO A 251 3.35 -6.65 -29.95
C PRO A 251 3.70 -7.94 -29.21
N GLU A 252 4.99 -8.26 -29.09
CA GLU A 252 5.48 -9.46 -28.40
C GLU A 252 5.19 -9.42 -26.89
N LEU A 253 5.31 -8.24 -26.26
CA LEU A 253 4.98 -8.06 -24.84
C LEU A 253 3.46 -8.05 -24.61
N ILE A 254 2.71 -7.45 -25.55
CA ILE A 254 1.24 -7.43 -25.52
C ILE A 254 0.68 -8.87 -25.56
N ASN A 255 1.25 -9.71 -26.43
CA ASN A 255 0.82 -11.09 -26.65
C ASN A 255 1.60 -12.12 -25.83
N CYS A 256 2.36 -11.68 -24.82
CA CYS A 256 3.13 -12.59 -23.98
C CYS A 256 2.18 -13.48 -23.15
N ILE A 257 2.35 -14.80 -23.28
CA ILE A 257 1.72 -15.83 -22.45
C ILE A 257 2.83 -16.49 -21.63
N GLY A 258 2.64 -16.61 -20.32
CA GLY A 258 3.66 -17.06 -19.36
C GLY A 258 4.54 -15.93 -18.82
N GLY A 259 5.60 -16.29 -18.11
CA GLY A 259 6.61 -15.34 -17.64
C GLY A 259 7.51 -14.84 -18.76
N ILE A 260 8.06 -13.62 -18.63
CA ILE A 260 8.99 -13.03 -19.61
C ILE A 260 10.14 -14.00 -19.96
N LYS A 261 10.72 -14.64 -18.94
CA LYS A 261 11.80 -15.62 -19.11
C LYS A 261 11.34 -16.91 -19.77
N GLU A 262 10.17 -17.42 -19.37
CA GLU A 262 9.58 -18.64 -19.94
C GLU A 262 9.25 -18.46 -21.43
N ALA A 263 8.90 -17.23 -21.82
CA ALA A 263 8.62 -16.85 -23.20
C ALA A 263 9.88 -16.46 -24.01
N GLY A 264 11.07 -16.41 -23.40
CA GLY A 264 12.31 -15.97 -24.07
C GLY A 264 12.28 -14.51 -24.53
N LEU A 265 11.57 -13.64 -23.82
CA LEU A 265 11.34 -12.24 -24.18
C LEU A 265 12.16 -11.25 -23.36
N GLU A 266 13.21 -11.69 -22.66
CA GLU A 266 14.05 -10.86 -21.78
C GLU A 266 14.59 -9.64 -22.53
N LYS A 267 15.22 -9.87 -23.68
CA LYS A 267 15.77 -8.79 -24.51
C LYS A 267 14.68 -7.85 -25.04
N VAL A 268 13.48 -8.36 -25.32
CA VAL A 268 12.36 -7.52 -25.78
C VAL A 268 11.87 -6.62 -24.65
N PHE A 269 11.76 -7.19 -23.45
CA PHE A 269 11.38 -6.50 -22.22
C PHE A 269 12.41 -5.43 -21.86
N GLU A 270 13.70 -5.76 -21.83
CA GLU A 270 14.80 -4.81 -21.63
C GLU A 270 14.73 -3.66 -22.65
N ASN A 271 14.60 -3.99 -23.94
CA ASN A 271 14.47 -2.98 -24.99
C ASN A 271 13.15 -2.19 -24.96
N ALA A 272 12.20 -2.53 -24.07
CA ALA A 272 10.97 -1.76 -23.89
C ALA A 272 11.10 -0.68 -22.80
N PHE A 273 12.19 -0.68 -22.04
CA PHE A 273 12.55 0.40 -21.13
C PHE A 273 13.14 1.54 -21.95
N ASP A 274 12.47 2.68 -21.92
CA ASP A 274 12.94 3.92 -22.50
C ASP A 274 13.01 4.99 -21.40
N PRO A 275 14.20 5.46 -21.01
CA PRO A 275 14.35 6.42 -19.92
C PRO A 275 13.48 7.67 -20.09
N ILE A 276 13.30 8.18 -21.31
CA ILE A 276 12.51 9.39 -21.58
C ILE A 276 11.04 9.14 -21.26
N LEU A 277 10.48 8.01 -21.69
CA LEU A 277 9.08 7.66 -21.38
C LEU A 277 8.86 7.46 -19.88
N ILE A 278 9.83 6.85 -19.21
CA ILE A 278 9.78 6.58 -17.77
C ILE A 278 9.86 7.88 -16.97
N GLU A 279 10.78 8.77 -17.32
CA GLU A 279 10.93 10.10 -16.75
C GLU A 279 9.65 10.93 -16.94
N LYS A 280 9.09 10.95 -18.15
CA LYS A 280 7.80 11.61 -18.43
C LYS A 280 6.67 11.00 -17.60
N PHE A 281 6.57 9.67 -17.52
CA PHE A 281 5.53 9.01 -16.75
C PHE A 281 5.58 9.37 -15.27
N TYR A 282 6.77 9.37 -14.67
CA TYR A 282 6.93 9.74 -13.27
C TYR A 282 6.93 11.25 -13.03
N GLY A 283 7.24 12.03 -14.05
CA GLY A 283 7.53 13.46 -13.94
C GLY A 283 8.84 13.71 -13.19
N ILE A 284 9.84 12.84 -13.31
CA ILE A 284 11.15 13.00 -12.65
C ILE A 284 12.22 13.28 -13.70
N ASN A 285 13.21 14.11 -13.37
CA ASN A 285 14.39 14.31 -14.23
C ASN A 285 15.69 14.28 -13.41
N ASP A 286 16.82 14.10 -14.07
CA ASP A 286 18.14 13.99 -13.44
C ASP A 286 18.48 15.21 -12.55
N ASN A 287 18.04 16.41 -12.93
CA ASN A 287 18.30 17.64 -12.17
C ASN A 287 17.50 17.71 -10.87
N GLU A 288 16.19 17.36 -10.88
CA GLU A 288 15.37 17.31 -9.67
C GLU A 288 15.88 16.24 -8.68
N ASN A 289 16.36 15.09 -9.18
CA ASN A 289 16.91 14.03 -8.34
C ASN A 289 18.27 14.43 -7.74
N ARG A 290 19.16 15.03 -8.52
CA ARG A 290 20.44 15.56 -8.01
C ARG A 290 20.22 16.64 -6.96
N LEU A 291 19.39 17.64 -7.27
CA LEU A 291 19.10 18.74 -6.34
C LEU A 291 18.42 18.27 -5.06
N ARG A 292 17.58 17.23 -5.10
CA ARG A 292 16.99 16.70 -3.86
C ARG A 292 18.01 15.93 -3.01
N ILE A 293 18.99 15.27 -3.62
CA ILE A 293 20.08 14.58 -2.90
C ILE A 293 21.08 15.62 -2.35
N GLU A 294 21.40 16.64 -3.14
CA GLU A 294 22.31 17.73 -2.77
C GLU A 294 21.69 18.67 -1.72
N ASN A 295 20.39 18.98 -1.80
CA ASN A 295 19.68 19.82 -0.81
C ASN A 295 19.28 19.06 0.47
N ILE A 296 19.42 17.72 0.50
CA ILE A 296 19.46 16.96 1.76
C ILE A 296 20.81 17.14 2.48
N LEU A 297 21.80 17.75 1.80
CA LEU A 297 23.18 17.92 2.25
C LEU A 297 23.63 19.38 2.40
N GLU A 298 23.10 20.37 1.64
CA GLU A 298 23.55 21.76 1.74
C GLU A 298 22.43 22.82 1.62
N GLU A 299 22.66 23.95 2.29
CA GLU A 299 21.78 25.08 2.57
C GLU A 299 21.23 25.82 1.32
N THR A 300 19.92 26.08 1.34
CA THR A 300 19.19 27.25 0.80
C THR A 300 19.67 27.97 -0.48
N ASP A 301 18.89 27.81 -1.56
CA ASP A 301 18.46 28.91 -2.43
C ASP A 301 17.03 28.68 -2.94
N ILE A 302 16.07 29.22 -2.19
CA ILE A 302 14.62 29.03 -2.34
C ILE A 302 14.10 29.60 -3.67
N GLU A 303 14.71 30.69 -4.15
CA GLU A 303 14.32 31.37 -5.38
C GLU A 303 14.72 30.54 -6.62
N ASN A 304 15.87 29.88 -6.55
CA ASN A 304 16.34 28.95 -7.58
C ASN A 304 15.51 27.65 -7.59
N ILE A 305 15.13 27.11 -6.42
CA ILE A 305 14.23 25.94 -6.36
C ILE A 305 12.87 26.27 -6.99
N ARG A 306 12.28 27.45 -6.73
CA ARG A 306 11.01 27.88 -7.35
C ARG A 306 11.12 28.09 -8.86
N LYS A 307 12.27 28.57 -9.35
CA LYS A 307 12.53 28.65 -10.80
C LYS A 307 12.72 27.27 -11.45
N ILE A 308 13.26 26.30 -10.72
CA ILE A 308 13.54 24.93 -11.21
C ILE A 308 12.31 24.02 -11.08
N THR A 309 11.47 24.14 -10.05
CA THR A 309 10.18 23.44 -9.95
C THR A 309 9.14 23.95 -10.95
N ASN A 310 9.38 25.12 -11.54
CA ASN A 310 8.67 25.62 -12.72
C ASN A 310 9.08 24.92 -14.03
N ILE A 311 10.02 23.96 -14.00
CA ILE A 311 10.26 23.06 -15.13
C ILE A 311 9.03 22.15 -15.24
N LYS A 312 8.36 22.26 -16.38
CA LYS A 312 7.18 21.48 -16.84
C LYS A 312 7.43 19.96 -16.87
N ASN A 313 7.69 19.34 -15.73
CA ASN A 313 7.74 17.89 -15.61
C ASN A 313 6.33 17.39 -15.28
N GLU A 314 5.48 17.41 -16.30
CA GLU A 314 4.13 16.86 -16.26
C GLU A 314 4.23 15.31 -16.24
N GLY A 315 3.77 14.68 -15.14
CA GLY A 315 3.79 13.23 -14.97
C GLY A 315 2.89 12.78 -13.82
N ILE A 316 3.06 11.58 -13.29
CA ILE A 316 2.18 11.04 -12.25
C ILE A 316 2.17 11.89 -10.98
N LYS A 317 3.28 12.59 -10.68
CA LYS A 317 3.37 13.53 -9.55
C LYS A 317 2.35 14.68 -9.60
N VAL A 318 1.85 15.05 -10.79
CA VAL A 318 0.81 16.10 -10.95
C VAL A 318 -0.62 15.57 -10.88
N ILE A 319 -0.82 14.25 -10.89
CA ILE A 319 -2.16 13.63 -10.90
C ILE A 319 -2.37 12.61 -9.79
N GLY A 320 -1.35 12.35 -8.99
CA GLY A 320 -1.40 11.47 -7.85
C GLY A 320 -0.10 11.53 -7.07
N SER A 321 0.23 10.41 -6.45
CA SER A 321 1.38 10.26 -5.56
C SER A 321 2.72 10.64 -6.20
N ASN A 322 3.47 11.47 -5.49
CA ASN A 322 4.85 11.77 -5.83
C ASN A 322 5.73 10.52 -5.62
N PRO A 323 6.31 9.93 -6.68
CA PRO A 323 7.01 8.64 -6.57
C PRO A 323 8.21 8.68 -5.60
N ILE A 324 8.76 9.86 -5.34
CA ILE A 324 9.97 10.03 -4.53
C ILE A 324 9.64 10.28 -3.05
N SER A 325 8.55 10.99 -2.75
CA SER A 325 8.25 11.50 -1.40
C SER A 325 7.02 10.92 -0.74
N SER A 326 6.22 10.15 -1.47
CA SER A 326 5.00 9.60 -0.91
C SER A 326 5.28 8.45 0.03
N VAL A 327 4.54 8.42 1.13
CA VAL A 327 4.52 7.32 2.09
C VAL A 327 4.19 6.00 1.41
N ILE A 328 4.88 4.93 1.80
CA ILE A 328 4.80 3.62 1.16
C ILE A 328 4.43 2.54 2.16
N SER A 329 3.54 1.65 1.75
CA SER A 329 2.88 0.68 2.61
C SER A 329 3.81 -0.41 3.14
N GLY A 330 4.74 -0.85 2.29
CA GLY A 330 5.54 -2.06 2.47
C GLY A 330 6.92 -1.86 3.09
N ALA A 331 7.30 -0.64 3.47
CA ALA A 331 8.61 -0.36 4.05
C ALA A 331 8.48 0.39 5.38
N LEU A 332 8.31 -0.36 6.48
CA LEU A 332 8.19 0.17 7.84
C LEU A 332 7.15 1.29 7.98
N PHE A 333 6.00 1.13 7.34
CA PHE A 333 4.91 2.09 7.47
C PHE A 333 4.44 2.16 8.92
N CYS A 334 4.33 3.39 9.43
CA CYS A 334 3.95 3.67 10.81
C CYS A 334 2.81 4.69 10.85
N LEU A 335 1.83 4.39 11.72
CA LEU A 335 0.75 5.27 12.12
C LEU A 335 0.91 5.55 13.62
N SER A 336 0.79 6.81 14.00
CA SER A 336 0.58 7.23 15.39
C SER A 336 -0.75 6.70 15.97
N GLU A 337 -0.88 6.78 17.29
CA GLU A 337 -2.11 6.42 17.99
C GLU A 337 -3.28 7.33 17.58
N GLY A 338 -3.05 8.65 17.46
CA GLY A 338 -4.05 9.59 16.95
C GLY A 338 -4.50 9.23 15.54
N ALA A 339 -3.56 9.00 14.62
CA ALA A 339 -3.90 8.69 13.22
C ALA A 339 -4.74 7.41 13.07
N ILE A 340 -4.47 6.37 13.87
CA ILE A 340 -5.29 5.14 13.81
C ILE A 340 -6.64 5.30 14.50
N LEU A 341 -6.78 6.21 15.47
CA LEU A 341 -8.07 6.50 16.11
C LEU A 341 -8.95 7.41 15.26
N ASP A 342 -8.36 8.37 14.54
CA ASP A 342 -9.08 9.36 13.74
C ASP A 342 -9.77 8.73 12.52
N LEU A 343 -9.12 7.76 11.86
CA LEU A 343 -9.64 7.15 10.63
C LEU A 343 -9.34 5.65 10.50
N PRO A 344 -10.28 4.86 9.95
CA PRO A 344 -10.03 3.47 9.61
C PRO A 344 -8.96 3.34 8.52
N PRO A 345 -8.35 2.15 8.36
CA PRO A 345 -7.48 1.85 7.22
C PRO A 345 -8.21 2.05 5.88
N PHE A 346 -7.49 2.49 4.84
CA PHE A 346 -7.97 2.40 3.46
C PHE A 346 -7.92 0.93 3.03
N SER A 347 -9.03 0.22 3.28
CA SER A 347 -9.17 -1.21 3.00
C SER A 347 -10.50 -1.54 2.34
N ASN A 348 -10.56 -2.71 1.70
CA ASN A 348 -11.79 -3.32 1.16
C ASN A 348 -12.50 -2.59 0.01
N PHE A 349 -11.84 -1.60 -0.60
CA PHE A 349 -12.22 -1.09 -1.92
C PHE A 349 -12.31 -2.26 -2.93
N HIS A 350 -13.35 -2.29 -3.78
CA HIS A 350 -13.53 -3.28 -4.84
C HIS A 350 -12.44 -3.16 -5.87
N LEU A 351 -12.11 -1.93 -6.20
CA LEU A 351 -11.02 -1.64 -7.09
C LEU A 351 -9.75 -1.45 -6.30
N ASN A 352 -8.71 -2.12 -6.78
CA ASN A 352 -7.42 -2.02 -6.18
C ASN A 352 -6.84 -0.62 -6.46
N VAL A 353 -6.68 0.21 -5.43
CA VAL A 353 -5.97 1.52 -5.49
C VAL A 353 -4.53 1.38 -4.96
N MET A 354 -4.07 0.14 -5.01
CA MET A 354 -2.96 -0.58 -4.34
C MET A 354 -1.59 0.06 -4.19
N TRP A 355 -1.28 1.13 -4.93
CA TRP A 355 0.09 1.69 -4.98
C TRP A 355 0.16 3.09 -4.36
N ILE A 356 -0.99 3.68 -4.03
CA ILE A 356 -1.06 4.96 -3.29
C ILE A 356 -1.97 4.93 -2.09
N ASP A 357 -2.70 3.87 -1.80
CA ASP A 357 -3.62 3.78 -0.67
C ASP A 357 -3.13 4.40 0.65
N ASP A 358 -1.90 4.11 1.08
CA ASP A 358 -1.34 4.69 2.31
C ASP A 358 -0.84 6.12 2.12
N HIS A 359 -0.48 6.49 0.89
CA HIS A 359 -0.29 7.88 0.53
C HIS A 359 -1.61 8.67 0.51
N LEU A 360 -2.70 8.08 0.01
CA LEU A 360 -4.06 8.65 0.08
C LEU A 360 -4.48 8.78 1.53
N LYS A 361 -4.14 7.81 2.39
CA LYS A 361 -4.33 7.93 3.85
C LYS A 361 -3.56 9.11 4.40
N TYR A 362 -2.27 9.23 4.08
CA TYR A 362 -1.44 10.36 4.49
C TYR A 362 -2.05 11.71 4.05
N ILE A 363 -2.39 11.87 2.77
CA ILE A 363 -3.02 13.08 2.24
C ILE A 363 -4.36 13.32 2.94
N LEU A 364 -5.19 12.31 3.15
CA LEU A 364 -6.48 12.50 3.81
C LEU A 364 -6.31 13.01 5.24
N HIS A 365 -5.39 12.45 6.02
CA HIS A 365 -5.07 12.98 7.36
C HIS A 365 -4.58 14.43 7.29
N ARG A 366 -3.75 14.77 6.29
CA ARG A 366 -3.29 16.15 6.08
C ARG A 366 -4.47 17.09 5.79
N GLU A 367 -5.32 16.75 4.82
CA GLU A 367 -6.44 17.60 4.39
C GLU A 367 -7.52 17.74 5.48
N LEU A 368 -7.69 16.72 6.33
CA LEU A 368 -8.54 16.79 7.51
C LEU A 368 -7.91 17.55 8.68
N LYS A 369 -6.67 18.04 8.53
CA LYS A 369 -5.89 18.71 9.57
C LYS A 369 -5.71 17.83 10.80
N HIS A 370 -5.43 16.55 10.57
CA HIS A 370 -4.99 15.63 11.62
C HIS A 370 -3.47 15.72 11.83
N LEU A 371 -2.71 16.16 10.82
CA LEU A 371 -1.24 16.26 10.93
C LEU A 371 -0.83 17.64 11.43
N SER A 372 0.33 17.73 12.08
CA SER A 372 0.93 19.01 12.44
C SER A 372 1.09 19.89 11.19
N ALA A 373 0.64 21.14 11.28
CA ALA A 373 0.88 22.15 10.25
C ALA A 373 2.28 22.76 10.36
N GLU A 374 2.91 22.68 11.54
CA GLU A 374 4.23 23.24 11.77
C GLU A 374 5.33 22.27 11.33
N PRO A 375 6.37 22.76 10.61
CA PRO A 375 7.60 22.02 10.39
C PRO A 375 8.24 21.60 11.70
N LEU A 376 8.57 20.31 11.82
CA LEU A 376 9.21 19.75 13.01
C LEU A 376 10.68 19.48 12.71
N LYS A 377 11.58 20.13 13.43
CA LYS A 377 13.03 19.88 13.27
C LYS A 377 13.42 18.59 13.98
N ILE A 378 14.10 17.68 13.27
CA ILE A 378 14.59 16.42 13.86
C ILE A 378 15.72 16.76 14.84
N PRO A 379 15.65 16.33 16.12
CA PRO A 379 16.62 16.70 17.15
C PRO A 379 18.05 16.32 16.77
N GLY A 380 19.00 17.21 17.03
CA GLY A 380 20.41 16.98 16.71
C GLY A 380 20.73 17.02 15.21
N THR A 381 19.79 17.43 14.37
CA THR A 381 20.00 17.62 12.93
C THR A 381 19.46 18.96 12.46
N GLU A 382 19.88 19.41 11.28
CA GLU A 382 19.30 20.59 10.61
C GLU A 382 18.06 20.25 9.76
N ARG A 383 17.66 18.98 9.74
CA ARG A 383 16.57 18.48 8.89
C ARG A 383 15.22 18.63 9.55
N TYR A 384 14.19 18.80 8.71
CA TYR A 384 12.79 18.70 9.13
C TYR A 384 12.28 17.28 8.97
N TRP A 385 11.30 16.91 9.80
CA TRP A 385 10.55 15.69 9.69
C TRP A 385 9.82 15.67 8.35
N THR A 386 9.90 14.54 7.67
CA THR A 386 9.14 14.30 6.45
C THR A 386 8.46 12.93 6.55
N PRO A 387 7.41 12.68 5.76
CA PRO A 387 6.71 11.39 5.78
C PRO A 387 7.57 10.21 5.32
N ILE A 388 8.72 10.48 4.69
CA ILE A 388 9.74 9.49 4.35
C ILE A 388 10.93 9.66 5.28
N ILE A 389 11.25 8.64 6.06
CA ILE A 389 12.38 8.69 6.97
C ILE A 389 13.69 8.62 6.16
N PRO A 390 14.54 9.66 6.21
CA PRO A 390 15.79 9.69 5.45
C PRO A 390 16.73 8.59 5.93
N ASP A 391 17.63 8.15 5.05
CA ASP A 391 18.63 7.12 5.33
C ASP A 391 18.06 5.79 5.85
N SER A 392 16.74 5.58 5.68
CA SER A 392 16.03 4.34 5.95
C SER A 392 15.42 3.82 4.65
N MET A 393 16.19 2.97 3.96
CA MET A 393 15.78 2.39 2.69
C MET A 393 15.89 0.87 2.74
N LEU A 394 14.82 0.21 2.30
CA LEU A 394 14.75 -1.24 2.22
C LEU A 394 14.60 -1.67 0.77
N LYS A 395 15.25 -2.77 0.40
CA LYS A 395 15.07 -3.32 -0.95
C LYS A 395 13.81 -4.19 -0.99
N LYS A 396 12.99 -3.99 -2.03
CA LYS A 396 11.82 -4.84 -2.32
C LYS A 396 12.15 -5.83 -3.42
N GLU A 397 12.00 -7.12 -3.14
CA GLU A 397 12.15 -8.16 -4.16
C GLU A 397 10.81 -8.43 -4.85
N ARG A 398 10.56 -7.74 -5.97
CA ARG A 398 9.32 -7.96 -6.72
C ARG A 398 9.38 -9.28 -7.49
N GLY A 399 8.33 -10.10 -7.33
CA GLY A 399 8.16 -11.32 -8.13
C GLY A 399 8.01 -11.04 -9.63
N PRO A 400 8.34 -12.02 -10.50
CA PRO A 400 8.21 -11.90 -11.94
C PRO A 400 6.74 -11.67 -12.33
N VAL A 401 6.53 -10.95 -13.43
CA VAL A 401 5.20 -10.75 -14.01
C VAL A 401 5.00 -11.76 -15.12
N THR A 402 3.89 -12.47 -15.05
CA THR A 402 3.40 -13.32 -16.12
C THR A 402 2.35 -12.55 -16.93
N ASN A 403 2.22 -12.89 -18.21
CA ASN A 403 1.19 -12.35 -19.09
C ASN A 403 1.22 -10.82 -19.14
N VAL A 404 2.40 -10.24 -19.39
CA VAL A 404 2.67 -8.81 -19.18
C VAL A 404 1.62 -7.92 -19.82
N GLY A 405 1.29 -8.09 -21.09
CA GLY A 405 0.26 -7.30 -21.76
C GLY A 405 -1.11 -7.37 -21.10
N PHE A 406 -1.57 -8.58 -20.76
CA PHE A 406 -2.83 -8.79 -20.07
C PHE A 406 -2.86 -8.14 -18.68
N TYR A 407 -1.80 -8.36 -17.89
CA TYR A 407 -1.67 -7.77 -16.55
C TYR A 407 -1.62 -6.23 -16.60
N VAL A 408 -0.82 -5.67 -17.50
CA VAL A 408 -0.59 -4.23 -17.58
C VAL A 408 -1.85 -3.49 -18.04
N LEU A 409 -2.47 -3.94 -19.14
CA LEU A 409 -3.65 -3.29 -19.71
C LEU A 409 -4.92 -3.60 -18.92
N GLY A 410 -5.09 -4.84 -18.46
CA GLY A 410 -6.32 -5.31 -17.82
C GLY A 410 -6.41 -5.02 -16.33
N SER A 411 -5.29 -4.84 -15.65
CA SER A 411 -5.26 -4.71 -14.18
C SER A 411 -4.44 -3.52 -13.70
N TYR A 412 -3.20 -3.39 -14.16
CA TYR A 412 -2.25 -2.43 -13.58
C TYR A 412 -2.58 -0.98 -13.95
N ILE A 413 -2.74 -0.65 -15.24
CA ILE A 413 -3.10 0.71 -15.68
C ILE A 413 -4.44 1.18 -15.07
N PRO A 414 -5.52 0.37 -15.08
CA PRO A 414 -6.76 0.73 -14.38
C PRO A 414 -6.54 1.04 -12.90
N THR A 415 -5.75 0.22 -12.19
CA THR A 415 -5.37 0.46 -10.77
C THR A 415 -4.67 1.81 -10.57
N VAL A 416 -3.81 2.21 -11.52
CA VAL A 416 -3.19 3.54 -11.54
C VAL A 416 -4.24 4.64 -11.71
N LEU A 417 -5.17 4.48 -12.64
CA LEU A 417 -6.25 5.45 -12.85
C LEU A 417 -7.12 5.63 -11.59
N TRP A 418 -7.55 4.54 -10.95
CA TRP A 418 -8.38 4.59 -9.74
C TRP A 418 -7.69 5.34 -8.61
N GLY A 419 -6.39 5.14 -8.45
CA GLY A 419 -5.59 5.92 -7.50
C GLY A 419 -5.67 7.42 -7.79
N THR A 420 -5.42 7.83 -9.04
CA THR A 420 -5.45 9.27 -9.40
C THR A 420 -6.82 9.93 -9.18
N ILE A 421 -7.91 9.17 -9.32
CA ILE A 421 -9.27 9.65 -9.05
C ILE A 421 -9.49 9.83 -7.55
N MET A 422 -9.12 8.85 -6.74
CA MET A 422 -9.20 8.96 -5.27
C MET A 422 -8.36 10.13 -4.75
N ASP A 423 -7.16 10.31 -5.30
CA ASP A 423 -6.30 11.47 -5.01
C ASP A 423 -7.05 12.77 -5.26
N ALA A 424 -7.67 12.92 -6.44
CA ALA A 424 -8.45 14.11 -6.78
C ALA A 424 -9.65 14.37 -5.86
N TRP A 425 -10.32 13.31 -5.39
CA TRP A 425 -11.43 13.41 -4.45
C TRP A 425 -10.98 13.83 -3.05
N ILE A 426 -9.74 13.53 -2.66
CA ILE A 426 -9.19 13.95 -1.38
C ILE A 426 -8.59 15.35 -1.51
N GLN A 427 -7.78 15.55 -2.55
CA GLN A 427 -6.99 16.73 -2.80
C GLN A 427 -6.86 16.98 -4.33
N PRO A 428 -7.56 18.00 -4.87
CA PRO A 428 -7.59 18.22 -6.31
C PRO A 428 -6.41 19.03 -6.87
N ASP A 429 -5.65 19.75 -6.02
CA ASP A 429 -4.56 20.66 -6.41
C ASP A 429 -3.18 19.99 -6.24
N SER A 430 -2.58 19.57 -7.35
CA SER A 430 -1.32 18.84 -7.31
C SER A 430 -0.10 19.61 -6.77
N THR A 431 -0.18 20.94 -6.60
CA THR A 431 0.92 21.72 -6.01
C THR A 431 1.32 21.23 -4.62
N TYR A 432 0.38 20.64 -3.88
CA TYR A 432 0.59 20.07 -2.55
C TYR A 432 1.32 18.71 -2.55
N ASN A 433 1.55 18.11 -3.72
CA ASN A 433 2.41 16.92 -3.88
C ASN A 433 3.91 17.28 -3.98
N TYR A 434 4.22 18.58 -4.03
CA TYR A 434 5.58 19.12 -4.09
C TYR A 434 6.06 19.70 -2.75
N ALA A 435 5.14 19.97 -1.82
CA ALA A 435 5.38 20.82 -0.66
C ALA A 435 6.20 20.21 0.49
N HIS A 436 6.91 19.10 0.27
CA HIS A 436 7.81 18.54 1.28
C HIS A 436 9.19 19.24 1.34
N ILE A 437 9.42 20.25 0.51
CA ILE A 437 10.72 20.94 0.41
C ILE A 437 10.83 22.08 1.45
N GLU A 438 9.72 22.69 1.87
CA GLU A 438 9.75 23.96 2.62
C GLU A 438 9.36 23.83 4.10
N GLY A 439 9.10 22.64 4.63
CA GLY A 439 8.72 22.45 6.04
C GLY A 439 7.32 22.98 6.40
N GLU A 440 6.82 24.00 5.71
CA GLU A 440 5.42 24.35 5.69
C GLU A 440 4.68 23.33 4.82
N ILE A 441 3.71 22.65 5.41
CA ILE A 441 2.71 21.91 4.65
C ILE A 441 1.59 22.92 4.40
N PRO A 442 1.55 23.61 3.25
CA PRO A 442 0.45 24.51 2.98
C PRO A 442 -0.84 23.68 3.04
N LEU A 443 -1.86 24.21 3.67
CA LEU A 443 -3.18 23.61 3.66
C LEU A 443 -3.87 24.04 2.36
N SER A 444 -4.49 23.11 1.65
CA SER A 444 -5.29 23.46 0.48
C SER A 444 -6.47 24.33 0.89
N ASP A 445 -6.59 25.53 0.30
CA ASP A 445 -7.84 26.32 0.35
C ASP A 445 -9.00 25.59 -0.34
N LYS A 446 -8.70 24.54 -1.11
CA LYS A 446 -9.66 23.71 -1.86
C LYS A 446 -9.48 22.24 -1.50
N SER A 447 -10.08 21.80 -0.40
CA SER A 447 -10.19 20.38 -0.10
C SER A 447 -11.04 19.66 -1.16
N GLY A 448 -10.74 18.38 -1.43
CA GLY A 448 -11.51 17.57 -2.36
C GLY A 448 -12.90 17.20 -1.84
N SER A 449 -13.77 16.75 -2.75
CA SER A 449 -15.16 16.40 -2.44
C SER A 449 -15.30 15.32 -1.37
N LEU A 450 -14.45 14.28 -1.39
CA LEU A 450 -14.46 13.23 -0.37
C LEU A 450 -14.00 13.76 0.99
N THR A 451 -12.95 14.58 1.02
CA THR A 451 -12.45 15.20 2.27
C THR A 451 -13.53 16.07 2.91
N ILE A 452 -14.20 16.92 2.11
CA ILE A 452 -15.27 17.78 2.61
C ILE A 452 -16.41 16.94 3.19
N ALA A 453 -16.89 15.96 2.41
CA ALA A 453 -17.98 15.09 2.83
C ALA A 453 -17.64 14.31 4.11
N LEU A 454 -16.42 13.77 4.20
CA LEU A 454 -15.95 13.04 5.37
C LEU A 454 -15.81 13.96 6.60
N SER A 455 -15.14 15.10 6.47
CA SER A 455 -14.94 16.07 7.56
C SER A 455 -16.27 16.49 8.17
N GLU A 456 -17.23 16.87 7.34
CA GLU A 456 -18.55 17.30 7.80
C GLU A 456 -19.38 16.14 8.36
N SER A 457 -19.22 14.93 7.82
CA SER A 457 -19.92 13.76 8.35
C SER A 457 -19.41 13.40 9.75
N LEU A 458 -18.09 13.42 9.96
CA LEU A 458 -17.46 13.17 11.26
C LEU A 458 -17.92 14.21 12.30
N LYS A 459 -17.95 15.50 11.95
CA LYS A 459 -18.44 16.57 12.83
C LYS A 459 -19.90 16.37 13.25
N ARG A 460 -20.74 15.81 12.36
CA ARG A 460 -22.17 15.61 12.59
C ARG A 460 -22.52 14.25 13.19
N GLY A 461 -21.58 13.29 13.18
CA GLY A 461 -21.83 11.90 13.56
C GLY A 461 -22.76 11.14 12.60
N LYS A 462 -23.01 11.67 11.39
CA LYS A 462 -23.84 11.06 10.34
C LYS A 462 -23.45 11.62 8.97
N LEU A 463 -23.83 10.95 7.90
CA LEU A 463 -23.55 11.42 6.53
C LEU A 463 -24.04 12.86 6.34
N TYR A 464 -23.14 13.74 5.89
CA TYR A 464 -23.37 15.18 5.78
C TYR A 464 -24.46 15.55 4.78
N GLU A 465 -24.45 14.90 3.62
CA GLU A 465 -25.32 15.18 2.49
C GLU A 465 -25.99 13.91 1.96
N ASP A 466 -27.01 14.09 1.12
CA ASP A 466 -27.68 12.98 0.45
C ASP A 466 -26.69 12.21 -0.44
N GLU A 467 -26.80 10.88 -0.42
CA GLU A 467 -25.88 9.99 -1.12
C GLU A 467 -25.84 10.27 -2.63
N MET A 468 -26.99 10.55 -3.25
CA MET A 468 -27.07 10.81 -4.69
C MET A 468 -26.39 12.13 -5.07
N ILE A 469 -26.46 13.14 -4.19
CA ILE A 469 -25.78 14.42 -4.40
C ILE A 469 -24.26 14.21 -4.33
N LEU A 470 -23.78 13.47 -3.34
CA LEU A 470 -22.36 13.14 -3.19
C LEU A 470 -21.85 12.33 -4.40
N LYS A 471 -22.61 11.33 -4.85
CA LYS A 471 -22.29 10.55 -6.06
C LYS A 471 -22.09 11.46 -7.27
N GLY A 472 -23.01 12.39 -7.52
CA GLY A 472 -22.90 13.34 -8.62
C GLY A 472 -21.64 14.21 -8.55
N LYS A 473 -21.27 14.67 -7.35
CA LYS A 473 -20.03 15.44 -7.13
C LYS A 473 -18.78 14.60 -7.39
N LEU A 474 -18.72 13.39 -6.85
CA LEU A 474 -17.59 12.47 -7.03
C LEU A 474 -17.43 12.11 -8.52
N GLN A 475 -18.51 11.77 -9.21
CA GLN A 475 -18.49 11.47 -10.64
C GLN A 475 -17.95 12.65 -11.46
N LYS A 476 -18.41 13.87 -11.19
CA LYS A 476 -17.93 15.06 -11.90
C LYS A 476 -16.41 15.24 -11.74
N VAL A 477 -15.91 15.20 -10.51
CA VAL A 477 -14.46 15.34 -10.24
C VAL A 477 -13.66 14.19 -10.88
N ALA A 478 -14.22 12.98 -10.89
CA ALA A 478 -13.58 11.84 -11.53
C ALA A 478 -13.44 12.02 -13.04
N LEU A 479 -14.49 12.48 -13.75
CA LEU A 479 -14.41 12.74 -15.20
C LEU A 479 -13.36 13.81 -15.53
N GLU A 480 -13.32 14.89 -14.74
CA GLU A 480 -12.29 15.94 -14.88
C GLU A 480 -10.87 15.37 -14.67
N ARG A 481 -10.69 14.48 -13.69
CA ARG A 481 -9.41 13.82 -13.43
C ARG A 481 -9.04 12.83 -14.53
N ILE A 482 -9.97 12.00 -14.98
CA ILE A 482 -9.75 11.03 -16.06
C ILE A 482 -9.29 11.76 -17.33
N GLU A 483 -9.89 12.90 -17.68
CA GLU A 483 -9.47 13.70 -18.84
C GLU A 483 -8.05 14.26 -18.67
N LYS A 484 -7.66 14.70 -17.46
CA LYS A 484 -6.27 15.10 -17.17
C LYS A 484 -5.29 13.93 -17.35
N VAL A 485 -5.62 12.76 -16.81
CA VAL A 485 -4.81 11.54 -16.93
C VAL A 485 -4.68 11.13 -18.39
N ARG A 486 -5.77 11.15 -19.16
CA ARG A 486 -5.78 10.87 -20.59
C ARG A 486 -4.79 11.75 -21.35
N LYS A 487 -4.83 13.07 -21.13
CA LYS A 487 -3.89 14.01 -21.79
C LYS A 487 -2.44 13.69 -21.46
N LEU A 488 -2.14 13.44 -20.19
CA LEU A 488 -0.77 13.11 -19.74
C LEU A 488 -0.29 11.79 -20.35
N TRP A 489 -1.09 10.75 -20.28
CA TRP A 489 -0.71 9.43 -20.79
C TRP A 489 -0.66 9.37 -22.31
N ASN A 490 -1.51 10.12 -23.01
CA ASN A 490 -1.48 10.20 -24.47
C ASN A 490 -0.13 10.76 -24.99
N ASN A 491 0.55 11.58 -24.20
CA ASN A 491 1.85 12.16 -24.51
C ASN A 491 3.04 11.24 -24.18
N LEU A 492 2.79 10.02 -23.69
CA LEU A 492 3.82 9.00 -23.42
C LEU A 492 4.14 8.21 -24.70
N ASN A 493 4.59 8.93 -25.72
CA ASN A 493 5.06 8.40 -26.98
C ASN A 493 6.44 9.00 -27.33
N ILE A 494 7.20 8.27 -28.15
CA ILE A 494 8.46 8.75 -28.75
C ILE A 494 8.19 9.32 -30.14
N ASP A 495 7.39 8.60 -30.91
CA ASP A 495 6.88 8.95 -32.24
C ASP A 495 5.48 8.31 -32.42
N GLU A 496 4.86 8.47 -33.60
CA GLU A 496 3.50 7.95 -33.86
C GLU A 496 3.38 6.42 -33.69
N ASP A 497 4.46 5.68 -33.96
CA ASP A 497 4.48 4.21 -33.93
C ASP A 497 4.95 3.63 -32.58
N LYS A 498 5.69 4.42 -31.78
CA LYS A 498 6.25 4.03 -30.48
C LYS A 498 5.48 4.63 -29.32
N LYS A 499 4.32 4.04 -29.05
CA LYS A 499 3.47 4.34 -27.89
C LYS A 499 3.85 3.47 -26.68
N SER A 500 3.81 4.04 -25.49
CA SER A 500 3.83 3.26 -24.25
C SER A 500 2.51 2.49 -24.04
N PHE A 501 2.46 1.56 -23.07
CA PHE A 501 1.21 0.90 -22.69
C PHE A 501 0.14 1.92 -22.24
N ALA A 502 0.52 2.95 -21.49
CA ALA A 502 -0.40 3.99 -21.04
C ALA A 502 -0.95 4.83 -22.21
N ALA A 503 -0.08 5.27 -23.13
CA ALA A 503 -0.49 6.01 -24.32
C ALA A 503 -1.39 5.18 -25.23
N LEU A 504 -1.09 3.89 -25.36
CA LEU A 504 -1.92 2.96 -26.13
C LEU A 504 -3.30 2.76 -25.47
N TRP A 505 -3.37 2.68 -24.14
CA TRP A 505 -4.63 2.45 -23.39
C TRP A 505 -5.58 3.65 -23.40
N VAL A 506 -5.06 4.88 -23.41
CA VAL A 506 -5.89 6.10 -23.47
C VAL A 506 -6.17 6.59 -24.89
N GLY A 507 -5.59 5.94 -25.90
CA GLY A 507 -5.78 6.24 -27.32
C GLY A 507 -7.00 5.54 -27.93
N ASP A 508 -6.92 5.26 -29.23
CA ASP A 508 -7.97 4.54 -29.96
C ASP A 508 -8.01 3.06 -29.53
N PRO A 509 -9.13 2.56 -28.97
CA PRO A 509 -9.28 1.16 -28.55
C PRO A 509 -8.98 0.15 -29.67
N ARG A 510 -9.18 0.54 -30.93
CA ARG A 510 -8.95 -0.31 -32.10
C ARG A 510 -7.47 -0.63 -32.30
N ASP A 511 -6.56 0.23 -31.83
CA ASP A 511 -5.12 0.00 -31.93
C ASP A 511 -4.68 -1.18 -31.05
N ILE A 512 -5.26 -1.29 -29.84
CA ILE A 512 -5.01 -2.43 -28.94
C ILE A 512 -5.56 -3.71 -29.56
N GLN A 513 -6.82 -3.68 -30.03
CA GLN A 513 -7.49 -4.86 -30.60
C GLN A 513 -6.77 -5.44 -31.82
N LYS A 514 -6.14 -4.58 -32.65
CA LYS A 514 -5.31 -5.02 -33.79
C LYS A 514 -4.01 -5.69 -33.35
N LYS A 515 -3.42 -5.23 -32.24
CA LYS A 515 -2.16 -5.78 -31.71
C LYS A 515 -2.35 -7.12 -30.99
N PHE A 516 -3.54 -7.40 -30.45
CA PHE A 516 -3.87 -8.70 -29.83
C PHE A 516 -4.13 -9.79 -30.88
N ASN A 517 -3.37 -10.88 -30.80
CA ASN A 517 -3.54 -12.06 -31.66
C ASN A 517 -4.64 -13.00 -31.14
N THR A 518 -5.12 -13.88 -32.01
CA THR A 518 -6.25 -14.78 -31.72
C THR A 518 -5.92 -15.81 -30.62
N SER A 519 -4.67 -16.29 -30.53
CA SER A 519 -4.27 -17.25 -29.51
C SER A 519 -4.30 -16.64 -28.11
N THR A 520 -3.80 -15.42 -27.95
CA THR A 520 -3.83 -14.66 -26.69
C THR A 520 -5.26 -14.39 -26.25
N CYS A 521 -6.14 -13.99 -27.17
CA CYS A 521 -7.55 -13.78 -26.89
C CYS A 521 -8.22 -15.07 -26.38
N LYS A 522 -7.91 -16.21 -27.00
CA LYS A 522 -8.44 -17.53 -26.59
C LYS A 522 -7.95 -17.93 -25.20
N GLU A 523 -6.65 -17.77 -24.93
CA GLU A 523 -6.03 -18.13 -23.64
C GLU A 523 -6.69 -17.39 -22.48
N PHE A 524 -6.85 -16.07 -22.59
CA PHE A 524 -7.42 -15.24 -21.53
C PHE A 524 -8.95 -15.12 -21.60
N LYS A 525 -9.61 -15.87 -22.51
CA LYS A 525 -11.06 -15.83 -22.73
C LYS A 525 -11.57 -14.40 -22.98
N ILE A 526 -10.78 -13.62 -23.72
CA ILE A 526 -11.14 -12.26 -24.11
C ILE A 526 -11.85 -12.34 -25.46
N GLU A 527 -13.14 -12.04 -25.49
CA GLU A 527 -13.85 -11.91 -26.76
C GLU A 527 -13.59 -10.53 -27.35
N LYS A 528 -13.33 -10.44 -28.66
CA LYS A 528 -13.05 -9.17 -29.35
C LYS A 528 -14.22 -8.17 -29.26
N ASN A 529 -15.44 -8.67 -29.03
CA ASN A 529 -16.64 -7.88 -28.86
C ASN A 529 -17.05 -7.70 -27.39
N ASN A 530 -16.31 -8.30 -26.44
CA ASN A 530 -16.60 -8.16 -25.01
C ASN A 530 -16.05 -6.86 -24.44
N GLU A 531 -16.69 -6.45 -23.36
CA GLU A 531 -16.26 -5.38 -22.47
C GLU A 531 -15.09 -5.87 -21.60
N TRP A 532 -13.87 -5.92 -22.16
CA TRP A 532 -12.65 -6.04 -21.36
C TRP A 532 -12.07 -4.65 -21.11
N ILE A 533 -11.73 -4.34 -19.85
CA ILE A 533 -11.15 -3.04 -19.49
C ILE A 533 -9.79 -2.79 -20.17
N GLY A 534 -9.08 -3.85 -20.53
CA GLY A 534 -7.81 -3.76 -21.25
C GLY A 534 -7.92 -3.28 -22.69
N TRP A 535 -9.14 -3.17 -23.25
CA TRP A 535 -9.35 -2.55 -24.56
C TRP A 535 -9.14 -1.05 -24.61
N GLY A 536 -9.03 -0.40 -23.46
CA GLY A 536 -8.72 1.02 -23.37
C GLY A 536 -9.77 1.81 -22.62
N LEU A 537 -9.48 3.10 -22.48
CA LEU A 537 -10.28 4.05 -21.71
C LEU A 537 -11.63 4.36 -22.34
N PHE A 538 -11.68 4.40 -23.66
CA PHE A 538 -12.85 4.87 -24.41
C PHE A 538 -13.84 3.76 -24.78
N ASN A 539 -15.10 4.16 -24.90
CA ASN A 539 -16.13 3.35 -25.52
C ASN A 539 -15.77 3.10 -26.99
N PRO A 540 -15.70 1.84 -27.46
CA PRO A 540 -15.32 1.53 -28.86
C PRO A 540 -16.30 2.07 -29.90
N ASN A 541 -17.52 2.44 -29.48
CA ASN A 541 -18.52 3.05 -30.36
C ASN A 541 -18.38 4.58 -30.48
N LYS A 542 -17.49 5.22 -29.70
CA LYS A 542 -17.25 6.66 -29.78
C LYS A 542 -16.53 6.99 -31.09
N LYS A 543 -16.97 8.05 -31.78
CA LYS A 543 -16.40 8.43 -33.09
C LYS A 543 -15.09 9.21 -32.99
N ASN A 544 -14.89 9.97 -31.91
CA ASN A 544 -13.73 10.82 -31.68
C ASN A 544 -13.16 10.51 -30.28
N TYR A 545 -11.86 10.27 -30.15
CA TYR A 545 -11.19 9.91 -28.89
C TYR A 545 -10.35 11.06 -28.29
N ASP A 546 -10.54 12.29 -28.77
CA ASP A 546 -9.73 13.44 -28.35
C ASP A 546 -10.15 14.04 -27.00
N LYS A 547 -11.36 13.71 -26.51
CA LYS A 547 -11.94 14.30 -25.30
C LYS A 547 -12.99 13.40 -24.65
N ILE A 548 -13.03 13.43 -23.31
CA ILE A 548 -14.08 12.85 -22.48
C ILE A 548 -15.02 13.97 -22.02
N GLU A 549 -16.30 13.88 -22.38
CA GLU A 549 -17.33 14.87 -22.04
C GLU A 549 -18.38 14.30 -21.08
N SER A 550 -18.56 12.98 -21.10
CA SER A 550 -19.58 12.28 -20.32
C SER A 550 -19.08 10.90 -19.87
N ILE A 551 -19.82 10.24 -18.98
CA ILE A 551 -19.47 8.89 -18.52
C ILE A 551 -19.66 7.86 -19.63
N GLU A 552 -20.61 8.08 -20.54
CA GLU A 552 -20.95 7.23 -21.67
C GLU A 552 -19.81 7.11 -22.70
N ASP A 553 -18.89 8.09 -22.68
CA ASP A 553 -17.68 8.10 -23.50
C ASP A 553 -16.65 7.06 -23.06
N LEU A 554 -16.73 6.59 -21.83
CA LEU A 554 -15.78 5.64 -21.26
C LEU A 554 -16.15 4.21 -21.68
N ASN A 555 -15.15 3.33 -21.72
CA ASN A 555 -15.37 1.90 -21.84
C ASN A 555 -16.36 1.42 -20.76
N PRO A 556 -17.37 0.59 -21.07
CA PRO A 556 -18.35 0.13 -20.08
C PRO A 556 -17.75 -0.47 -18.80
N LYS A 557 -16.59 -1.16 -18.88
CA LYS A 557 -15.90 -1.64 -17.67
C LYS A 557 -15.21 -0.54 -16.87
N VAL A 558 -14.78 0.53 -17.54
CA VAL A 558 -14.29 1.73 -16.84
C VAL A 558 -15.46 2.44 -16.16
N GLN A 559 -16.64 2.50 -16.79
CA GLN A 559 -17.85 3.05 -16.17
C GLN A 559 -18.28 2.25 -14.93
N GLU A 560 -18.37 0.93 -15.07
CA GLU A 560 -18.68 0.00 -13.97
C GLU A 560 -17.66 0.13 -12.84
N GLY A 561 -16.37 0.22 -13.17
CA GLY A 561 -15.30 0.47 -12.22
C GLY A 561 -15.47 1.80 -11.49
N LEU A 562 -15.72 2.89 -12.21
CA LEU A 562 -15.91 4.21 -11.61
C LEU A 562 -17.09 4.24 -10.63
N GLU A 563 -18.23 3.64 -11.01
CA GLU A 563 -19.39 3.55 -10.12
C GLU A 563 -19.06 2.75 -8.85
N ARG A 564 -18.33 1.62 -8.97
CA ARG A 564 -17.85 0.87 -7.81
C ARG A 564 -16.94 1.73 -6.92
N LEU A 565 -16.01 2.49 -7.50
CA LEU A 565 -15.11 3.37 -6.76
C LEU A 565 -15.86 4.46 -5.99
N ILE A 566 -16.87 5.06 -6.62
CA ILE A 566 -17.73 6.08 -5.99
C ILE A 566 -18.46 5.47 -4.78
N ASN A 567 -19.07 4.30 -4.97
CA ASN A 567 -19.76 3.60 -3.89
C ASN A 567 -18.81 3.25 -2.74
N ASP A 568 -17.57 2.85 -3.04
CA ASP A 568 -16.56 2.54 -2.02
C ASP A 568 -16.12 3.78 -1.24
N ALA A 569 -15.94 4.93 -1.91
CA ALA A 569 -15.60 6.18 -1.24
C ALA A 569 -16.70 6.63 -0.26
N ILE A 570 -17.98 6.44 -0.62
CA ILE A 570 -19.12 6.72 0.26
C ILE A 570 -19.17 5.70 1.41
N LYS A 571 -18.99 4.41 1.13
CA LYS A 571 -18.90 3.36 2.15
C LYS A 571 -17.77 3.64 3.15
N TYR A 572 -16.64 4.17 2.69
CA TYR A 572 -15.53 4.58 3.57
C TYR A 572 -15.95 5.67 4.59
N ILE A 573 -16.81 6.62 4.21
CA ILE A 573 -17.37 7.60 5.16
C ILE A 573 -18.21 6.91 6.23
N HIS A 574 -19.07 5.97 5.84
CA HIS A 574 -19.84 5.18 6.80
C HIS A 574 -18.95 4.36 7.73
N TRP A 575 -17.85 3.81 7.21
CA TRP A 575 -16.88 3.09 8.04
C TRP A 575 -16.15 4.00 9.00
N ALA A 576 -15.79 5.21 8.59
CA ALA A 576 -15.18 6.20 9.48
C ALA A 576 -16.12 6.58 10.63
N LEU A 577 -17.43 6.64 10.39
CA LEU A 577 -18.43 6.88 11.43
C LEU A 577 -18.58 5.70 12.41
N GLU A 578 -18.43 4.46 11.95
CA GLU A 578 -18.48 3.26 12.80
C GLU A 578 -17.14 2.92 13.48
N TRP A 579 -16.05 3.53 13.04
CA TRP A 579 -14.69 3.25 13.49
C TRP A 579 -14.49 3.34 15.01
N PRO A 580 -15.04 4.34 15.74
CA PRO A 580 -14.90 4.39 17.19
C PRO A 580 -15.48 3.16 17.91
N ARG A 581 -16.61 2.63 17.43
CA ARG A 581 -17.22 1.42 18.00
C ARG A 581 -16.35 0.18 17.74
N PHE A 582 -15.74 0.11 16.56
CA PHE A 582 -14.80 -0.95 16.24
C PHE A 582 -13.54 -0.87 17.11
N ALA A 583 -12.98 0.32 17.33
CA ALA A 583 -11.85 0.50 18.23
C ALA A 583 -12.19 0.08 19.68
N GLN A 584 -13.39 0.41 20.17
CA GLN A 584 -13.87 -0.01 21.49
C GLN A 584 -13.98 -1.53 21.63
N SER A 585 -14.45 -2.24 20.60
CA SER A 585 -14.55 -3.71 20.67
C SER A 585 -13.18 -4.38 20.82
N ILE A 586 -12.16 -3.88 20.12
CA ILE A 586 -10.78 -4.38 20.25
C ILE A 586 -10.23 -4.17 21.66
N ARG A 587 -10.58 -3.02 22.25
CA ARG A 587 -10.15 -2.63 23.61
C ARG A 587 -10.92 -3.34 24.73
N SER A 588 -12.05 -3.99 24.41
CA SER A 588 -12.87 -4.71 25.39
C SER A 588 -12.29 -6.05 25.83
N VAL A 589 -11.38 -6.64 25.05
CA VAL A 589 -10.64 -7.86 25.41
C VAL A 589 -9.49 -7.49 26.36
N GLU A 590 -9.21 -8.26 27.40
CA GLU A 590 -8.20 -7.84 28.39
C GLU A 590 -6.77 -7.84 27.79
N PRO A 591 -5.90 -6.88 28.15
CA PRO A 591 -4.50 -6.89 27.73
C PRO A 591 -3.71 -8.12 28.23
N GLY A 592 -3.12 -8.88 27.31
CA GLY A 592 -2.32 -10.08 27.58
C GLY A 592 -3.02 -11.39 27.23
N GLU A 593 -4.31 -11.36 26.91
CA GLU A 593 -5.09 -12.54 26.51
C GLU A 593 -4.79 -12.97 25.07
N LEU A 594 -4.54 -12.01 24.18
CA LEU A 594 -4.39 -12.27 22.76
C LEU A 594 -2.93 -12.45 22.39
N ARG A 595 -2.63 -13.37 21.47
CA ARG A 595 -1.27 -13.68 21.01
C ARG A 595 -0.46 -12.47 20.54
N MET A 596 -1.16 -11.48 20.01
CA MET A 596 -0.55 -10.25 19.52
C MET A 596 -0.07 -9.30 20.63
N ASP A 597 -0.52 -9.49 21.86
CA ASP A 597 -0.20 -8.60 22.98
C ASP A 597 1.25 -8.81 23.45
N ILE A 598 1.94 -7.73 23.81
CA ILE A 598 3.31 -7.78 24.37
C ILE A 598 3.40 -8.69 25.60
N LYS A 599 2.38 -8.67 26.45
CA LYS A 599 2.34 -9.46 27.70
C LYS A 599 1.97 -10.92 27.46
N TRP A 600 1.56 -11.29 26.25
CA TRP A 600 1.15 -12.66 25.96
C TRP A 600 2.32 -13.62 26.09
N LYS A 601 2.02 -14.78 26.68
CA LYS A 601 2.98 -15.88 26.83
C LYS A 601 2.43 -17.12 26.12
N PRO A 602 3.28 -17.88 25.42
CA PRO A 602 2.87 -19.18 24.92
C PRO A 602 2.39 -20.04 26.09
N PRO A 603 1.31 -20.81 25.94
CA PRO A 603 0.90 -21.79 26.93
C PRO A 603 2.09 -22.68 27.28
N LYS A 604 2.32 -22.93 28.58
CA LYS A 604 3.26 -23.98 28.97
C LYS A 604 2.71 -25.29 28.40
N GLU A 605 3.50 -26.01 27.61
CA GLU A 605 3.14 -27.37 27.23
C GLU A 605 2.88 -28.14 28.52
N THR A 606 1.63 -28.49 28.76
CA THR A 606 1.29 -29.46 29.78
C THR A 606 1.82 -30.78 29.24
N THR A 607 2.98 -31.19 29.75
CA THR A 607 3.44 -32.58 29.64
C THR A 607 2.36 -33.47 30.22
N THR A 608 1.51 -34.00 29.36
CA THR A 608 0.63 -35.14 29.62
C THR A 608 1.27 -36.38 29.07
#